data_AF-A0A848B7C1-F1
#
_entry.id   AF-A0A848B7C1-F1
#
_cell.length_a   1.000
_cell.length_b   1.000
_cell.length_c   1.000
_cell.angle_alpha   90.00
_cell.angle_beta   90.00
_cell.angle_gamma   90.00
#
_symmetry.space_group_name_H-M   'P 1'
#
loop_
_entity.id
_entity.type
_entity.pdbx_description
1 polymer ?
#
loop_
_entity_poly.entity_id
_entity_poly.type
_entity_poly.pdbx_seq_one_letter_code
_entity_poly.pdbx_strand_id
1 'polypeptide(L)'
;MAEKIKAELLSFLKGSELPLSILVVESVGYLPALRRLFPRAALYAVTAGGQPEGPEYAGLSVHWTALDYLTAPLPFAPETFDYIISDLLLEQAGNPQDIAAGFSRYIKQTGALLTSFRNIRHWSVLEELRDGHYYRVCARLFAKPEFEKLLYASYYKAVRMRAQRRAAPPEVMARLQAAAFENTHDDLETEFWLVYAARSMPELSLLKSFYTAEQREALARLLHRIEYGVDTARQVAALWSLYDEAGLFPAYVANFIKESVFHPARFYRHLRAYSAGRREELREILGEAEEAARSAEERVLLASLREEDET
;
A
#
# COMPACT_ATOMS: atom_id res chain seq x y z
N MET A 1 7.91 5.02 -29.64
CA MET A 1 9.02 4.08 -29.39
C MET A 1 8.48 2.84 -28.72
N ALA A 2 8.95 1.64 -29.08
CA ALA A 2 8.59 0.41 -28.38
C ALA A 2 9.04 0.51 -26.92
N GLU A 3 8.15 0.18 -25.98
CA GLU A 3 8.45 0.18 -24.55
C GLU A 3 9.60 -0.78 -24.26
N LYS A 4 10.71 -0.26 -23.71
CA LYS A 4 11.88 -1.08 -23.35
C LYS A 4 11.70 -1.79 -22.01
N ILE A 5 10.82 -1.28 -21.16
CA ILE A 5 10.42 -1.88 -19.88
C ILE A 5 8.91 -1.70 -19.69
N LYS A 6 8.26 -2.68 -19.06
CA LYS A 6 6.84 -2.62 -18.67
C LYS A 6 6.73 -2.42 -17.17
N ALA A 7 5.65 -1.78 -16.73
CA ALA A 7 5.35 -1.65 -15.31
C ALA A 7 5.19 -3.04 -14.64
N GLU A 8 5.60 -3.13 -13.38
CA GLU A 8 5.60 -4.38 -12.60
C GLU A 8 4.79 -4.23 -11.30
N LEU A 9 3.49 -3.94 -11.44
CA LEU A 9 2.61 -3.64 -10.31
C LEU A 9 2.49 -4.77 -9.29
N LEU A 10 2.64 -6.02 -9.71
CA LEU A 10 2.55 -7.17 -8.81
C LEU A 10 3.68 -7.22 -7.77
N SER A 11 4.76 -6.45 -7.93
CA SER A 11 5.83 -6.34 -6.94
C SER A 11 5.35 -5.84 -5.57
N PHE A 12 4.21 -5.15 -5.50
CA PHE A 12 3.60 -4.72 -4.25
C PHE A 12 2.87 -5.83 -3.49
N LEU A 13 2.50 -6.92 -4.18
CA LEU A 13 1.63 -7.96 -3.65
C LEU A 13 2.45 -9.15 -3.15
N LYS A 14 1.98 -9.76 -2.07
CA LYS A 14 2.45 -11.07 -1.60
C LYS A 14 1.35 -12.09 -1.89
N GLY A 15 1.73 -13.26 -2.39
CA GLY A 15 0.77 -14.34 -2.70
C GLY A 15 -0.01 -14.79 -1.47
N SER A 16 -1.25 -15.24 -1.67
CA SER A 16 -2.15 -15.66 -0.60
C SER A 16 -3.21 -16.63 -1.12
N GLU A 17 -3.67 -17.53 -0.24
CA GLU A 17 -4.78 -18.45 -0.48
C GLU A 17 -6.14 -17.86 -0.11
N LEU A 18 -6.19 -16.59 0.29
CA LEU A 18 -7.45 -15.92 0.63
C LEU A 18 -8.34 -15.73 -0.60
N PRO A 19 -9.67 -15.87 -0.45
CA PRO A 19 -10.62 -15.64 -1.54
C PRO A 19 -10.82 -14.12 -1.77
N LEU A 20 -9.83 -13.48 -2.37
CA LEU A 20 -9.86 -12.06 -2.71
C LEU A 20 -10.64 -11.79 -4.00
N SER A 21 -11.18 -10.59 -4.13
CA SER A 21 -11.78 -10.08 -5.37
C SER A 21 -10.81 -9.09 -6.03
N ILE A 22 -10.28 -9.43 -7.21
CA ILE A 22 -9.28 -8.62 -7.90
C ILE A 22 -9.80 -8.21 -9.28
N LEU A 23 -9.79 -6.91 -9.55
CA LEU A 23 -10.15 -6.33 -10.85
C LEU A 23 -8.89 -5.88 -11.60
N VAL A 24 -8.79 -6.27 -12.86
CA VAL A 24 -7.78 -5.77 -13.81
C VAL A 24 -8.47 -4.91 -14.85
N VAL A 25 -7.98 -3.69 -15.10
CA VAL A 25 -8.56 -2.77 -16.10
C VAL A 25 -7.52 -2.48 -17.16
N GLU A 26 -7.81 -2.83 -18.42
CA GLU A 26 -6.96 -2.73 -19.61
C GLU A 26 -5.61 -3.51 -19.56
N SER A 27 -5.12 -3.89 -18.38
CA SER A 27 -3.80 -4.52 -18.17
C SER A 27 -3.88 -6.03 -17.98
N VAL A 28 -4.62 -6.70 -18.86
CA VAL A 28 -4.91 -8.16 -18.82
C VAL A 28 -3.67 -9.06 -18.74
N GLY A 29 -2.49 -8.56 -19.14
CA GLY A 29 -1.22 -9.27 -19.01
C GLY A 29 -0.86 -9.70 -17.58
N TYR A 30 -1.45 -9.07 -16.56
CA TYR A 30 -1.26 -9.49 -15.16
C TYR A 30 -2.05 -10.74 -14.76
N LEU A 31 -3.11 -11.12 -15.49
CA LEU A 31 -4.04 -12.18 -15.09
C LEU A 31 -3.36 -13.55 -14.86
N PRO A 32 -2.46 -14.05 -15.73
CA PRO A 32 -1.80 -15.34 -15.50
C PRO A 32 -0.95 -15.35 -14.22
N ALA A 33 -0.24 -14.26 -13.94
CA ALA A 33 0.57 -14.14 -12.74
C ALA A 33 -0.29 -13.99 -11.48
N LEU A 34 -1.40 -13.24 -11.55
CA LEU A 34 -2.37 -13.10 -10.46
C LEU A 34 -3.01 -14.43 -10.09
N ARG A 35 -3.39 -15.27 -11.06
CA ARG A 35 -3.94 -16.60 -10.76
C ARG A 35 -2.94 -17.49 -10.05
N ARG A 36 -1.64 -17.40 -10.36
CA ARG A 36 -0.58 -18.15 -9.65
C ARG A 36 -0.38 -17.62 -8.23
N LEU A 37 -0.39 -16.31 -8.04
CA LEU A 37 -0.19 -15.67 -6.73
C LEU A 37 -1.41 -15.81 -5.80
N PHE A 38 -2.61 -15.86 -6.37
CA PHE A 38 -3.88 -15.94 -5.65
C PHE A 38 -4.78 -17.02 -6.25
N PRO A 39 -4.51 -18.31 -5.97
CA PRO A 39 -5.22 -19.42 -6.59
C PRO A 39 -6.73 -19.38 -6.37
N ARG A 40 -7.17 -18.88 -5.20
CA ARG A 40 -8.59 -18.79 -4.81
C ARG A 40 -9.25 -17.43 -5.07
N ALA A 41 -8.54 -16.48 -5.67
CA ALA A 41 -9.15 -15.17 -5.95
C ALA A 41 -10.22 -15.25 -7.06
N ALA A 42 -11.27 -14.47 -6.91
CA ALA A 42 -12.19 -14.13 -7.98
C ALA A 42 -11.54 -13.04 -8.84
N LEU A 43 -11.25 -13.36 -10.10
CA LEU A 43 -10.58 -12.46 -11.03
C LEU A 43 -11.61 -11.83 -11.97
N TYR A 44 -11.53 -10.52 -12.12
CA TYR A 44 -12.37 -9.71 -13.00
C TYR A 44 -11.47 -8.94 -13.96
N ALA A 45 -11.94 -8.76 -15.18
CA ALA A 45 -11.22 -7.99 -16.18
C ALA A 45 -12.17 -7.07 -16.96
N VAL A 46 -11.81 -5.79 -17.06
CA VAL A 46 -12.49 -4.79 -17.88
C VAL A 46 -11.54 -4.34 -18.97
N THR A 47 -12.01 -4.40 -20.21
CA THR A 47 -11.25 -4.03 -21.40
C THR A 47 -12.17 -3.42 -22.43
N ALA A 48 -11.80 -2.29 -23.05
CA ALA A 48 -12.58 -1.69 -24.12
C ALA A 48 -12.76 -2.63 -25.33
N GLY A 49 -11.71 -3.40 -25.66
CA GLY A 49 -11.71 -4.37 -26.77
C GLY A 49 -12.39 -5.71 -26.48
N GLY A 50 -12.93 -5.90 -25.28
CA GLY A 50 -13.45 -7.20 -24.83
C GLY A 50 -12.35 -8.23 -24.55
N GLN A 51 -12.76 -9.49 -24.35
CA GLN A 51 -11.85 -10.57 -23.96
C GLN A 51 -10.74 -10.76 -25.03
N PRO A 52 -9.45 -10.67 -24.67
CA PRO A 52 -8.35 -10.94 -25.58
C PRO A 52 -8.31 -12.41 -25.98
N GLU A 53 -7.90 -12.67 -27.22
CA GLU A 53 -7.62 -14.01 -27.71
C GLU A 53 -6.22 -14.43 -27.28
N GLY A 54 -6.08 -15.59 -26.63
CA GLY A 54 -4.77 -16.11 -26.22
C GLY A 54 -4.88 -17.36 -25.34
N PRO A 55 -4.05 -18.40 -25.57
CA PRO A 55 -4.07 -19.62 -24.76
C PRO A 55 -3.68 -19.37 -23.30
N GLU A 56 -2.93 -18.31 -23.00
CA GLU A 56 -2.52 -17.92 -21.65
C GLU A 56 -3.68 -17.50 -20.74
N TYR A 57 -4.84 -17.15 -21.32
CA TYR A 57 -6.05 -16.76 -20.59
C TYR A 57 -7.01 -17.93 -20.39
N ALA A 58 -6.76 -19.07 -21.04
CA ALA A 58 -7.57 -20.27 -20.90
C ALA A 58 -7.45 -20.84 -19.48
N GLY A 59 -8.59 -21.20 -18.88
CA GLY A 59 -8.62 -21.83 -17.56
C GLY A 59 -8.34 -20.89 -16.37
N LEU A 60 -8.18 -19.58 -16.60
CA LEU A 60 -7.97 -18.62 -15.50
C LEU A 60 -9.25 -18.28 -14.71
N SER A 61 -10.44 -18.68 -15.19
CA SER A 61 -11.74 -18.38 -14.60
C SER A 61 -11.90 -16.88 -14.28
N VAL A 62 -11.83 -16.05 -15.32
CA VAL A 62 -11.92 -14.59 -15.24
C VAL A 62 -13.31 -14.12 -15.68
N HIS A 63 -13.89 -13.18 -14.94
CA HIS A 63 -15.12 -12.49 -15.33
C HIS A 63 -14.78 -11.31 -16.25
N TRP A 64 -15.09 -11.45 -17.53
CA TRP A 64 -14.78 -10.45 -18.57
C TRP A 64 -15.93 -9.47 -18.77
N THR A 65 -15.58 -8.19 -18.88
CA THR A 65 -16.50 -7.09 -19.20
C THR A 65 -15.91 -6.24 -20.31
N ALA A 66 -16.61 -6.15 -21.44
CA ALA A 66 -16.25 -5.24 -22.52
C ALA A 66 -16.78 -3.83 -22.22
N LEU A 67 -15.91 -2.93 -21.78
CA LEU A 67 -16.27 -1.56 -21.41
C LEU A 67 -15.04 -0.66 -21.44
N ASP A 68 -15.20 0.53 -22.01
CA ASP A 68 -14.22 1.61 -21.90
C ASP A 68 -14.48 2.43 -20.63
N TYR A 69 -13.56 2.34 -19.68
CA TYR A 69 -13.68 3.01 -18.38
C TYR A 69 -13.55 4.54 -18.46
N LEU A 70 -13.07 5.07 -19.58
CA LEU A 70 -12.94 6.51 -19.80
C LEU A 70 -14.28 7.14 -20.17
N THR A 71 -15.19 6.37 -20.75
CA THR A 71 -16.47 6.83 -21.27
C THR A 71 -17.66 6.38 -20.44
N ALA A 72 -17.53 5.31 -19.66
CA ALA A 72 -18.59 4.78 -18.82
C ALA A 72 -18.09 4.33 -17.43
N PRO A 73 -18.92 4.45 -16.37
CA PRO A 73 -18.58 3.92 -15.06
C PRO A 73 -18.50 2.39 -15.08
N LEU A 74 -17.67 1.82 -14.21
CA LEU A 74 -17.55 0.37 -14.09
C LEU A 74 -18.87 -0.24 -13.57
N PRO A 75 -19.31 -1.39 -14.12
CA PRO A 75 -20.60 -1.99 -13.82
C PRO A 75 -20.55 -2.88 -12.58
N PHE A 76 -19.91 -2.42 -11.51
CA PHE A 76 -19.73 -3.16 -10.26
C PHE A 76 -20.34 -2.43 -9.08
N ALA A 77 -20.71 -3.18 -8.05
CA ALA A 77 -21.18 -2.59 -6.80
C ALA A 77 -20.02 -1.85 -6.10
N PRO A 78 -20.30 -0.80 -5.31
CA PRO A 78 -19.32 -0.22 -4.41
C PRO A 78 -18.69 -1.28 -3.49
N GLU A 79 -17.44 -1.06 -3.10
CA GLU A 79 -16.71 -1.90 -2.13
C GLU A 79 -16.60 -3.39 -2.50
N THR A 80 -16.51 -3.71 -3.79
CA THR A 80 -16.41 -5.09 -4.29
C THR A 80 -14.99 -5.65 -4.25
N PHE A 81 -13.99 -4.83 -4.57
CA PHE A 81 -12.64 -5.31 -4.88
C PHE A 81 -11.64 -5.06 -3.76
N ASP A 82 -10.81 -6.06 -3.47
CA ASP A 82 -9.62 -5.93 -2.62
C ASP A 82 -8.52 -5.18 -3.37
N TYR A 83 -8.33 -5.48 -4.67
CA TYR A 83 -7.37 -4.79 -5.51
C TYR A 83 -7.98 -4.42 -6.85
N ILE A 84 -7.71 -3.19 -7.30
CA ILE A 84 -7.86 -2.79 -8.69
C ILE A 84 -6.46 -2.57 -9.28
N ILE A 85 -6.17 -3.16 -10.43
CA ILE A 85 -4.84 -3.14 -11.06
C ILE A 85 -4.98 -2.61 -12.49
N SER A 86 -4.25 -1.54 -12.80
CA SER A 86 -4.26 -0.96 -14.15
C SER A 86 -3.02 -0.09 -14.38
N ASP A 87 -2.26 -0.43 -15.41
CA ASP A 87 -1.13 0.39 -15.87
C ASP A 87 -1.61 1.66 -16.56
N LEU A 88 -0.92 2.76 -16.29
CA LEU A 88 -1.14 4.05 -16.97
C LEU A 88 -2.61 4.52 -16.93
N LEU A 89 -3.35 4.13 -15.88
CA LEU A 89 -4.80 4.32 -15.73
C LEU A 89 -5.26 5.77 -15.93
N LEU A 90 -4.43 6.73 -15.53
CA LEU A 90 -4.84 8.13 -15.46
C LEU A 90 -4.30 8.99 -16.61
N GLU A 91 -3.39 8.47 -17.43
CA GLU A 91 -2.73 9.26 -18.47
C GLU A 91 -3.68 9.62 -19.62
N GLN A 92 -4.66 8.76 -19.92
CA GLN A 92 -5.64 8.97 -20.98
C GLN A 92 -6.95 9.60 -20.47
N ALA A 93 -7.07 9.82 -19.16
CA ALA A 93 -8.27 10.36 -18.56
C ALA A 93 -8.45 11.87 -18.86
N GLY A 94 -9.63 12.25 -19.34
CA GLY A 94 -10.01 13.65 -19.50
C GLY A 94 -9.95 14.41 -18.17
N ASN A 95 -10.53 13.81 -17.12
CA ASN A 95 -10.37 14.22 -15.72
C ASN A 95 -9.82 13.07 -14.85
N PRO A 96 -8.49 13.02 -14.63
CA PRO A 96 -7.84 12.00 -13.81
C PRO A 96 -8.37 11.89 -12.38
N GLN A 97 -8.74 13.01 -11.76
CA GLN A 97 -9.21 13.02 -10.37
C GLN A 97 -10.58 12.33 -10.24
N ASP A 98 -11.47 12.57 -11.20
CA ASP A 98 -12.80 11.94 -11.25
C ASP A 98 -12.69 10.43 -11.45
N ILE A 99 -11.82 9.98 -12.37
CA ILE A 99 -11.57 8.55 -12.60
C ILE A 99 -10.99 7.92 -11.33
N ALA A 100 -9.96 8.51 -10.74
CA ALA A 100 -9.34 7.98 -9.52
C ALA A 100 -10.33 7.94 -8.34
N ALA A 101 -11.17 8.97 -8.18
CA ALA A 101 -12.20 9.02 -7.15
C ALA A 101 -13.32 8.00 -7.42
N GLY A 102 -13.74 7.84 -8.68
CA GLY A 102 -14.68 6.81 -9.11
C GLY A 102 -14.18 5.41 -8.76
N PHE A 103 -12.92 5.12 -9.07
CA PHE A 103 -12.28 3.84 -8.77
C PHE A 103 -12.26 3.54 -7.26
N SER A 104 -12.00 4.56 -6.44
CA SER A 104 -12.00 4.43 -4.97
C SER A 104 -13.31 3.87 -4.41
N ARG A 105 -14.44 4.10 -5.08
CA ARG A 105 -15.77 3.63 -4.65
C ARG A 105 -15.94 2.13 -4.78
N TYR A 106 -15.27 1.49 -5.74
CA TYR A 106 -15.36 0.05 -5.98
C TYR A 106 -14.38 -0.76 -5.12
N ILE A 107 -13.41 -0.09 -4.49
CA ILE A 107 -12.39 -0.71 -3.63
C ILE A 107 -12.96 -0.88 -2.22
N LYS A 108 -12.75 -2.03 -1.58
CA LYS A 108 -13.09 -2.26 -0.17
C LYS A 108 -12.33 -1.29 0.74
N GLN A 109 -12.79 -1.08 1.97
CA GLN A 109 -12.10 -0.19 2.92
C GLN A 109 -10.62 -0.58 3.14
N THR A 110 -10.31 -1.88 3.04
CA THR A 110 -8.98 -2.48 3.20
C THR A 110 -8.23 -2.69 1.90
N GLY A 111 -8.84 -2.33 0.78
CA GLY A 111 -8.29 -2.53 -0.54
C GLY A 111 -7.42 -1.38 -1.02
N ALA A 112 -6.82 -1.59 -2.20
CA ALA A 112 -5.95 -0.62 -2.84
C ALA A 112 -6.10 -0.58 -4.37
N LEU A 113 -5.80 0.60 -4.93
CA LEU A 113 -5.54 0.79 -6.34
C LEU A 113 -4.04 0.62 -6.59
N LEU A 114 -3.69 -0.29 -7.50
CA LEU A 114 -2.33 -0.45 -8.01
C LEU A 114 -2.31 0.11 -9.43
N THR A 115 -1.48 1.13 -9.65
CA THR A 115 -1.35 1.77 -10.96
C THR A 115 0.06 2.26 -11.21
N SER A 116 0.34 2.72 -12.41
CA SER A 116 1.64 3.27 -12.80
C SER A 116 1.46 4.54 -13.60
N PHE A 117 2.48 5.38 -13.63
CA PHE A 117 2.55 6.51 -14.57
C PHE A 117 3.99 6.73 -15.05
N ARG A 118 4.13 7.26 -16.26
CA ARG A 118 5.43 7.67 -16.83
C ARG A 118 5.86 8.99 -16.22
N ASN A 119 7.06 9.03 -15.68
CA ASN A 119 7.62 10.25 -15.16
C ASN A 119 7.93 11.24 -16.29
N ILE A 120 7.33 12.43 -16.25
CA ILE A 120 7.63 13.50 -17.22
C ILE A 120 9.08 14.00 -17.10
N ARG A 121 9.70 13.84 -15.92
CA ARG A 121 11.07 14.29 -15.66
C ARG A 121 12.14 13.30 -16.12
N HIS A 122 11.76 12.14 -16.63
CA HIS A 122 12.71 11.13 -17.10
C HIS A 122 13.59 11.67 -18.23
N TRP A 123 14.89 11.36 -18.21
CA TRP A 123 15.89 11.90 -19.13
C TRP A 123 15.50 11.79 -20.61
N SER A 124 14.84 10.69 -21.01
CA SER A 124 14.47 10.49 -22.41
C SER A 124 13.37 11.46 -22.87
N VAL A 125 12.48 11.85 -21.96
CA VAL A 125 11.44 12.84 -22.25
C VAL A 125 12.06 14.23 -22.37
N LEU A 126 13.06 14.53 -21.53
CA LEU A 126 13.78 15.79 -21.59
C LEU A 126 14.65 15.91 -22.86
N GLU A 127 15.29 14.82 -23.29
CA GLU A 127 15.99 14.73 -24.58
C GLU A 127 15.05 14.97 -25.75
N GLU A 128 13.92 14.24 -25.80
CA GLU A 128 12.89 14.40 -26.83
C GLU A 128 12.37 15.84 -26.90
N LEU A 129 12.08 16.44 -25.74
CA LEU A 129 11.62 17.81 -25.64
C LEU A 129 12.67 18.81 -26.14
N ARG A 130 13.94 18.63 -25.78
CA ARG A 130 15.05 19.46 -26.28
C ARG A 130 15.15 19.39 -27.80
N ASP A 131 15.00 18.19 -28.36
CA ASP A 131 15.13 17.96 -29.80
C ASP A 131 13.87 18.42 -30.58
N GLY A 132 12.89 19.03 -29.90
CA GLY A 132 11.65 19.51 -30.50
C GLY A 132 10.64 18.40 -30.80
N HIS A 133 10.90 17.19 -30.34
CA HIS A 133 10.04 16.02 -30.53
C HIS A 133 9.11 15.86 -29.33
N TYR A 134 7.93 16.50 -29.37
CA TYR A 134 6.95 16.36 -28.30
C TYR A 134 5.60 15.80 -28.79
N TYR A 135 5.44 14.49 -28.71
CA TYR A 135 4.25 13.78 -29.22
C TYR A 135 3.22 13.42 -28.14
N ARG A 136 3.40 13.83 -26.88
CA ARG A 136 2.48 13.51 -25.77
C ARG A 136 1.24 14.43 -25.69
N VAL A 137 0.79 14.98 -26.82
CA VAL A 137 -0.28 16.00 -26.87
C VAL A 137 -1.61 15.50 -26.29
N CYS A 138 -1.87 14.19 -26.33
CA CYS A 138 -3.12 13.58 -25.88
C CYS A 138 -3.04 12.91 -24.50
N ALA A 139 -1.88 12.91 -23.83
CA ALA A 139 -1.72 12.25 -22.53
C ALA A 139 -1.49 13.28 -21.42
N ARG A 140 -2.15 13.09 -20.28
CA ARG A 140 -1.84 13.81 -19.04
C ARG A 140 -0.45 13.42 -18.55
N LEU A 141 0.23 14.40 -17.98
CA LEU A 141 1.64 14.29 -17.59
C LEU A 141 1.72 14.44 -16.09
N PHE A 142 2.54 13.60 -15.49
CA PHE A 142 2.69 13.58 -14.04
C PHE A 142 4.17 13.53 -13.67
N ALA A 143 4.52 14.33 -12.68
CA ALA A 143 5.66 14.05 -11.82
C ALA A 143 5.14 13.51 -10.49
N LYS A 144 6.05 12.95 -9.70
CA LYS A 144 5.73 12.25 -8.45
C LYS A 144 4.86 13.07 -7.48
N PRO A 145 5.18 14.34 -7.15
CA PRO A 145 4.39 15.11 -6.20
C PRO A 145 2.97 15.41 -6.70
N GLU A 146 2.81 15.66 -8.01
CA GLU A 146 1.52 15.97 -8.63
C GLU A 146 0.60 14.75 -8.64
N PHE A 147 1.15 13.57 -8.94
CA PHE A 147 0.39 12.33 -8.90
C PHE A 147 -0.03 11.96 -7.47
N GLU A 148 0.86 12.17 -6.50
CA GLU A 148 0.57 11.93 -5.09
C GLU A 148 -0.56 12.84 -4.58
N LYS A 149 -0.49 14.14 -4.87
CA LYS A 149 -1.55 15.11 -4.53
C LYS A 149 -2.90 14.74 -5.15
N LEU A 150 -2.89 14.32 -6.42
CA LEU A 150 -4.10 13.85 -7.11
C LEU A 150 -4.75 12.70 -6.35
N LEU A 151 -3.98 11.68 -5.96
CA LEU A 151 -4.52 10.53 -5.24
C LEU A 151 -5.08 10.91 -3.86
N TYR A 152 -4.41 11.80 -3.11
CA TYR A 152 -4.95 12.31 -1.86
C TYR A 152 -6.26 13.08 -2.05
N ALA A 153 -6.38 13.84 -3.15
CA ALA A 153 -7.62 14.53 -3.52
C ALA A 153 -8.73 13.57 -4.01
N SER A 154 -8.38 12.35 -4.41
CA SER A 154 -9.28 11.30 -4.89
C SER A 154 -9.64 10.25 -3.82
N TYR A 155 -9.65 10.66 -2.55
CA TYR A 155 -10.06 9.84 -1.39
C TYR A 155 -9.12 8.69 -1.00
N TYR A 156 -7.93 8.57 -1.58
CA TYR A 156 -6.91 7.65 -1.10
C TYR A 156 -6.22 8.24 0.14
N LYS A 157 -5.95 7.40 1.13
CA LYS A 157 -5.43 7.85 2.44
C LYS A 157 -3.96 7.54 2.65
N ALA A 158 -3.40 6.60 1.91
CA ALA A 158 -1.98 6.36 1.88
C ALA A 158 -1.53 5.97 0.48
N VAL A 159 -0.40 6.56 0.06
CA VAL A 159 0.19 6.33 -1.25
C VAL A 159 1.63 5.88 -1.04
N ARG A 160 2.00 4.78 -1.70
CA ARG A 160 3.37 4.28 -1.75
C ARG A 160 3.79 4.23 -3.20
N MET A 161 4.97 4.75 -3.50
CA MET A 161 5.50 4.74 -4.86
C MET A 161 6.87 4.06 -4.89
N ARG A 162 7.08 3.20 -5.88
CA ARG A 162 8.37 2.56 -6.19
C ARG A 162 8.87 3.04 -7.54
N ALA A 163 10.15 3.40 -7.59
CA ALA A 163 10.79 3.80 -8.83
C ALA A 163 11.16 2.56 -9.65
N GLN A 164 10.78 2.55 -10.93
CA GLN A 164 11.29 1.62 -11.92
C GLN A 164 12.21 2.40 -12.87
N ARG A 165 13.50 2.09 -12.78
CA ARG A 165 14.57 2.92 -13.33
C ARG A 165 15.10 2.41 -14.66
N ARG A 166 15.52 3.33 -15.51
CA ARG A 166 16.31 3.09 -16.69
C ARG A 166 17.48 4.07 -16.71
N ALA A 167 18.68 3.52 -16.59
CA ALA A 167 19.92 4.30 -16.56
C ALA A 167 19.99 5.27 -17.74
N ALA A 168 20.36 6.51 -17.45
CA ALA A 168 20.63 7.51 -18.48
C ALA A 168 22.00 7.25 -19.12
N PRO A 169 22.18 7.57 -20.42
CA PRO A 169 23.51 7.67 -20.98
C PRO A 169 24.33 8.70 -20.17
N PRO A 170 25.61 8.41 -19.84
CA PRO A 170 26.42 9.31 -19.02
C PRO A 170 26.49 10.75 -19.56
N GLU A 171 26.55 10.92 -20.89
CA GLU A 171 26.56 12.24 -21.50
C GLU A 171 25.25 13.02 -21.30
N VAL A 172 24.10 12.33 -21.28
CA VAL A 172 22.79 12.95 -21.04
C VAL A 172 22.70 13.40 -19.59
N MET A 173 23.10 12.54 -18.65
CA MET A 173 23.06 12.86 -17.23
C MET A 173 23.98 14.02 -16.87
N ALA A 174 25.22 14.03 -17.38
CA ALA A 174 26.17 15.11 -17.15
C ALA A 174 25.63 16.46 -17.67
N ARG A 175 24.95 16.45 -18.82
CA ARG A 175 24.31 17.65 -19.39
C ARG A 175 23.14 18.14 -18.54
N LEU A 176 22.28 17.25 -18.06
CA LEU A 176 21.15 17.61 -17.19
C LEU A 176 21.65 18.19 -15.85
N GLN A 177 22.71 17.62 -15.28
CA GLN A 177 23.36 18.13 -14.08
C GLN A 177 24.00 19.51 -14.32
N ALA A 178 24.69 19.71 -15.45
CA ALA A 178 25.26 21.01 -15.83
C ALA A 178 24.17 22.08 -16.02
N ALA A 179 22.97 21.68 -16.44
CA ALA A 179 21.79 22.53 -16.54
C ALA A 179 21.02 22.67 -15.21
N ALA A 180 21.60 22.21 -14.09
CA ALA A 180 21.04 22.31 -12.74
C ALA A 180 19.67 21.63 -12.54
N PHE A 181 19.37 20.58 -13.31
CA PHE A 181 18.18 19.77 -13.04
C PHE A 181 18.33 19.00 -11.71
N GLU A 182 17.35 19.16 -10.82
CA GLU A 182 17.26 18.38 -9.59
C GLU A 182 17.06 16.89 -9.89
N ASN A 183 17.88 16.03 -9.26
CA ASN A 183 17.81 14.57 -9.40
C ASN A 183 17.66 13.87 -8.03
N THR A 184 16.75 14.37 -7.20
CA THR A 184 16.50 13.81 -5.87
C THR A 184 15.95 12.39 -5.99
N HIS A 185 16.57 11.41 -5.32
CA HIS A 185 16.23 9.98 -5.38
C HIS A 185 16.27 9.33 -6.78
N ASP A 186 17.14 9.83 -7.67
CA ASP A 186 17.30 9.34 -9.05
C ASP A 186 16.01 9.48 -9.89
N ASP A 187 15.27 10.57 -9.66
CA ASP A 187 14.04 10.91 -10.38
C ASP A 187 14.24 10.98 -11.90
N LEU A 188 15.35 11.53 -12.37
CA LEU A 188 15.65 11.67 -13.81
C LEU A 188 15.89 10.32 -14.50
N GLU A 189 16.27 9.28 -13.75
CA GLU A 189 16.42 7.90 -14.25
C GLU A 189 15.21 7.04 -13.97
N THR A 190 14.19 7.57 -13.28
CA THR A 190 12.94 6.85 -13.02
C THR A 190 12.00 7.01 -14.21
N GLU A 191 11.82 5.94 -14.99
CA GLU A 191 10.95 5.96 -16.17
C GLU A 191 9.48 5.78 -15.78
N PHE A 192 9.20 4.84 -14.87
CA PHE A 192 7.88 4.62 -14.31
C PHE A 192 7.90 4.75 -12.80
N TRP A 193 6.87 5.39 -12.27
CA TRP A 193 6.50 5.27 -10.87
C TRP A 193 5.40 4.23 -10.75
N LEU A 194 5.70 3.13 -10.04
CA LEU A 194 4.70 2.13 -9.65
C LEU A 194 4.03 2.64 -8.38
N VAL A 195 2.71 2.59 -8.33
CA VAL A 195 1.90 3.23 -7.29
C VAL A 195 0.98 2.21 -6.63
N TYR A 196 1.00 2.22 -5.30
CA TYR A 196 0.05 1.54 -4.45
C TYR A 196 -0.71 2.61 -3.64
N ALA A 197 -2.01 2.75 -3.89
CA ALA A 197 -2.87 3.74 -3.27
C ALA A 197 -3.96 3.05 -2.45
N ALA A 198 -3.82 3.08 -1.12
CA ALA A 198 -4.79 2.48 -0.21
C ALA A 198 -6.00 3.39 0.01
N ARG A 199 -7.20 2.83 -0.03
CA ARG A 199 -8.45 3.58 0.20
C ARG A 199 -8.56 4.10 1.63
N SER A 200 -8.00 3.38 2.60
CA SER A 200 -7.94 3.79 4.02
C SER A 200 -6.50 3.80 4.52
N MET A 201 -6.26 4.43 5.68
CA MET A 201 -4.93 4.42 6.30
C MET A 201 -4.52 2.96 6.60
N PRO A 202 -3.32 2.52 6.17
CA PRO A 202 -2.83 1.15 6.32
C PRO A 202 -2.91 0.64 7.76
N GLU A 203 -2.64 1.53 8.72
CA GLU A 203 -2.68 1.26 10.17
C GLU A 203 -4.08 0.90 10.68
N LEU A 204 -5.15 1.52 10.18
CA LEU A 204 -6.51 1.21 10.64
C LEU A 204 -7.18 0.10 9.84
N SER A 205 -6.74 -0.17 8.61
CA SER A 205 -7.41 -1.07 7.68
C SER A 205 -6.84 -2.50 7.68
N LEU A 206 -5.52 -2.64 7.71
CA LEU A 206 -4.89 -3.96 7.81
C LEU A 206 -5.09 -4.56 9.20
N LEU A 207 -4.98 -3.75 10.26
CA LEU A 207 -5.14 -4.24 11.63
C LEU A 207 -6.59 -4.69 11.91
N LYS A 208 -7.60 -4.01 11.36
CA LYS A 208 -9.01 -4.41 11.58
C LYS A 208 -9.44 -5.62 10.76
N SER A 209 -8.73 -5.98 9.69
CA SER A 209 -9.06 -7.10 8.81
C SER A 209 -8.42 -8.43 9.18
N PHE A 210 -7.30 -8.43 9.92
CA PHE A 210 -6.67 -9.66 10.41
C PHE A 210 -7.43 -10.32 11.58
N TYR A 211 -8.20 -9.56 12.35
CA TYR A 211 -8.82 -10.03 13.59
C TYR A 211 -10.32 -9.74 13.66
N THR A 212 -11.07 -10.70 14.18
CA THR A 212 -12.52 -10.59 14.34
C THR A 212 -12.87 -9.44 15.29
N ALA A 213 -14.11 -8.96 15.21
CA ALA A 213 -14.60 -7.93 16.14
C ALA A 213 -14.46 -8.38 17.61
N GLU A 214 -14.70 -9.66 17.88
CA GLU A 214 -14.57 -10.27 19.20
C GLU A 214 -13.13 -10.28 19.72
N GLN A 215 -12.16 -10.64 18.87
CA GLN A 215 -10.74 -10.60 19.23
C GLN A 215 -10.25 -9.18 19.54
N ARG A 216 -10.71 -8.19 18.77
CA ARG A 216 -10.38 -6.78 19.01
C ARG A 216 -11.01 -6.25 20.29
N GLU A 217 -12.24 -6.65 20.60
CA GLU A 217 -12.91 -6.29 21.85
C GLU A 217 -12.19 -6.92 23.06
N ALA A 218 -11.81 -8.19 22.95
CA ALA A 218 -11.04 -8.90 23.96
C ALA A 218 -9.68 -8.21 24.20
N LEU A 219 -8.94 -7.88 23.14
CA LEU A 219 -7.67 -7.18 23.24
C LEU A 219 -7.82 -5.82 23.92
N ALA A 220 -8.77 -4.98 23.48
CA ALA A 220 -9.03 -3.68 24.10
C ALA A 220 -9.35 -3.80 25.60
N ARG A 221 -10.18 -4.78 25.97
CA ARG A 221 -10.56 -5.05 27.36
C ARG A 221 -9.33 -5.45 28.21
N LEU A 222 -8.46 -6.28 27.67
CA LEU A 222 -7.23 -6.72 28.34
C LEU A 222 -6.26 -5.55 28.54
N LEU A 223 -6.01 -4.77 27.48
CA LEU A 223 -5.10 -3.61 27.55
C LEU A 223 -5.55 -2.60 28.62
N HIS A 224 -6.85 -2.30 28.67
CA HIS A 224 -7.40 -1.38 29.66
C HIS A 224 -7.25 -1.92 31.08
N ARG A 225 -7.55 -3.20 31.32
CA ARG A 225 -7.40 -3.79 32.66
C ARG A 225 -5.93 -3.85 33.10
N ILE A 226 -5.01 -4.14 32.17
CA ILE A 226 -3.57 -4.09 32.43
C ILE A 226 -3.15 -2.66 32.77
N GLU A 227 -3.54 -1.65 31.97
CA GLU A 227 -3.23 -0.24 32.20
C GLU A 227 -3.63 0.21 33.62
N TYR A 228 -4.86 -0.12 34.04
CA TYR A 228 -5.39 0.29 35.34
C TYR A 228 -4.99 -0.63 36.50
N GLY A 229 -4.29 -1.74 36.24
CA GLY A 229 -3.77 -2.66 37.26
C GLY A 229 -4.80 -3.61 37.85
N VAL A 230 -5.85 -3.95 37.09
CA VAL A 230 -6.93 -4.84 37.53
C VAL A 230 -6.53 -6.29 37.29
N ASP A 231 -6.17 -7.03 38.34
CA ASP A 231 -5.74 -8.43 38.27
C ASP A 231 -4.61 -8.65 37.25
N THR A 232 -3.59 -7.78 37.31
CA THR A 232 -2.58 -7.60 36.26
C THR A 232 -1.91 -8.90 35.83
N ALA A 233 -1.54 -9.77 36.77
CA ALA A 233 -0.89 -11.04 36.46
C ALA A 233 -1.76 -11.92 35.53
N ARG A 234 -3.05 -12.04 35.86
CA ARG A 234 -4.00 -12.82 35.06
C ARG A 234 -4.26 -12.17 33.71
N GLN A 235 -4.39 -10.85 33.65
CA GLN A 235 -4.67 -10.16 32.39
C GLN A 235 -3.48 -10.18 31.44
N VAL A 236 -2.24 -10.08 31.95
CA VAL A 236 -1.03 -10.22 31.14
C VAL A 236 -0.93 -11.66 30.61
N ALA A 237 -1.19 -12.67 31.44
CA ALA A 237 -1.23 -14.05 30.97
C ALA A 237 -2.31 -14.26 29.88
N ALA A 238 -3.50 -13.68 30.04
CA ALA A 238 -4.56 -13.75 29.05
C ALA A 238 -4.24 -12.97 27.76
N LEU A 239 -3.52 -11.84 27.86
CA LEU A 239 -3.01 -11.11 26.70
C LEU A 239 -2.03 -11.98 25.90
N TRP A 240 -1.09 -12.66 26.56
CA TRP A 240 -0.17 -13.55 25.86
C TRP A 240 -0.85 -14.80 25.28
N SER A 241 -1.85 -15.37 25.97
CA SER A 241 -2.68 -16.44 25.40
C SER A 241 -3.39 -15.98 24.13
N LEU A 242 -4.01 -14.80 24.16
CA LEU A 242 -4.66 -14.20 22.98
C LEU A 242 -3.63 -13.88 21.90
N TYR A 243 -2.43 -13.44 22.27
CA TYR A 243 -1.32 -13.17 21.36
C TYR A 243 -0.95 -14.42 20.56
N ASP A 244 -0.81 -15.56 21.23
CA ASP A 244 -0.49 -16.84 20.60
C ASP A 244 -1.67 -17.40 19.79
N GLU A 245 -2.87 -17.44 20.39
CA GLU A 245 -4.06 -18.05 19.79
C GLU A 245 -4.53 -17.31 18.54
N ALA A 246 -4.47 -15.98 18.55
CA ALA A 246 -4.84 -15.17 17.39
C ALA A 246 -3.68 -14.99 16.40
N GLY A 247 -2.44 -15.33 16.77
CA GLY A 247 -1.25 -15.05 15.96
C GLY A 247 -0.97 -13.56 15.84
N LEU A 248 -1.12 -12.81 16.94
CA LEU A 248 -0.75 -11.40 17.00
C LEU A 248 0.75 -11.24 16.73
N PHE A 249 1.13 -10.13 16.11
CA PHE A 249 2.52 -9.80 15.84
C PHE A 249 2.88 -8.41 16.43
N PRO A 250 4.17 -8.13 16.68
CA PRO A 250 4.59 -6.98 17.48
C PRO A 250 4.07 -5.64 16.96
N ALA A 251 4.23 -5.37 15.66
CA ALA A 251 3.80 -4.12 15.04
C ALA A 251 2.28 -3.89 15.16
N TYR A 252 1.48 -4.97 15.14
CA TYR A 252 0.04 -4.86 15.34
C TYR A 252 -0.29 -4.41 16.76
N VAL A 253 0.29 -5.09 17.74
CA VAL A 253 0.02 -4.85 19.16
C VAL A 253 0.53 -3.46 19.56
N ALA A 254 1.69 -3.05 19.07
CA ALA A 254 2.26 -1.71 19.28
C ALA A 254 1.31 -0.61 18.80
N ASN A 255 0.78 -0.72 17.57
CA ASN A 255 -0.16 0.27 17.07
C ASN A 255 -1.51 0.24 17.81
N PHE A 256 -1.99 -0.94 18.19
CA PHE A 256 -3.24 -1.07 18.94
C PHE A 256 -3.12 -0.47 20.35
N ILE A 257 -1.98 -0.67 21.03
CA ILE A 257 -1.65 -0.04 22.32
C ILE A 257 -1.67 1.47 22.16
N LYS A 258 -0.99 2.00 21.14
CA LYS A 258 -0.92 3.43 20.87
C LYS A 258 -2.29 4.07 20.67
N GLU A 259 -3.23 3.36 20.04
CA GLU A 259 -4.59 3.85 19.83
C GLU A 259 -5.51 3.71 21.05
N SER A 260 -5.25 2.72 21.92
CA SER A 260 -6.21 2.29 22.96
C SER A 260 -5.78 2.60 24.40
N VAL A 261 -4.49 2.80 24.65
CA VAL A 261 -3.92 3.00 26.00
C VAL A 261 -3.66 4.48 26.22
N PHE A 262 -4.14 5.01 27.35
CA PHE A 262 -4.01 6.44 27.68
C PHE A 262 -2.73 6.75 28.47
N HIS A 263 -2.23 5.80 29.27
CA HIS A 263 -1.03 5.92 30.09
C HIS A 263 0.05 4.89 29.68
N PRO A 264 0.80 5.12 28.58
CA PRO A 264 1.73 4.13 28.00
C PRO A 264 2.79 3.64 28.99
N ALA A 265 3.40 4.54 29.76
CA ALA A 265 4.44 4.19 30.72
C ALA A 265 3.94 3.23 31.81
N ARG A 266 2.72 3.46 32.31
CA ARG A 266 2.11 2.60 33.32
C ARG A 266 1.77 1.24 32.73
N PHE A 267 1.16 1.23 31.55
CA PHE A 267 0.82 0.01 30.84
C PHE A 267 2.05 -0.87 30.57
N TYR A 268 3.12 -0.32 29.99
CA TYR A 268 4.31 -1.11 29.66
C TYR A 268 5.02 -1.65 30.91
N ARG A 269 5.05 -0.90 32.01
CA ARG A 269 5.59 -1.40 33.29
C ARG A 269 4.77 -2.55 33.86
N HIS A 270 3.44 -2.45 33.81
CA HIS A 270 2.55 -3.54 34.22
C HIS A 270 2.68 -4.77 33.32
N LEU A 271 2.76 -4.57 32.01
CA LEU A 271 2.95 -5.65 31.04
C LEU A 271 4.26 -6.37 31.31
N ARG A 272 5.36 -5.62 31.43
CA ARG A 272 6.69 -6.14 31.73
C ARG A 272 6.75 -6.98 33.00
N ALA A 273 6.16 -6.50 34.09
CA ALA A 273 6.23 -7.16 35.40
C ALA A 273 5.80 -8.64 35.37
N TYR A 274 4.95 -9.02 34.40
CA TYR A 274 4.42 -10.38 34.25
C TYR A 274 4.76 -11.02 32.90
N SER A 275 5.72 -10.48 32.15
CA SER A 275 6.13 -10.96 30.81
C SER A 275 7.52 -11.60 30.78
N ALA A 276 7.97 -12.21 31.88
CA ALA A 276 9.34 -12.70 32.02
C ALA A 276 9.76 -13.72 30.93
N GLY A 277 8.82 -14.51 30.41
CA GLY A 277 9.02 -15.46 29.31
C GLY A 277 8.72 -14.92 27.91
N ARG A 278 8.39 -13.63 27.78
CA ARG A 278 8.00 -12.94 26.52
C ARG A 278 8.79 -11.64 26.31
N ARG A 279 10.03 -11.61 26.80
CA ARG A 279 10.87 -10.41 26.79
C ARG A 279 11.33 -10.01 25.38
N GLU A 280 11.50 -10.98 24.49
CA GLU A 280 11.86 -10.70 23.10
C GLU A 280 10.69 -10.03 22.38
N GLU A 281 9.49 -10.60 22.49
CA GLU A 281 8.27 -10.04 21.88
C GLU A 281 7.90 -8.67 22.47
N LEU A 282 8.08 -8.49 23.78
CA LEU A 282 7.88 -7.18 24.41
C LEU A 282 8.85 -6.12 23.88
N ARG A 283 10.13 -6.49 23.67
CA ARG A 283 11.14 -5.61 23.10
C ARG A 283 10.79 -5.22 21.67
N GLU A 284 10.31 -6.17 20.86
CA GLU A 284 9.86 -5.90 19.50
C GLU A 284 8.65 -4.96 19.48
N ILE A 285 7.66 -5.17 20.36
CA ILE A 285 6.48 -4.29 20.49
C ILE A 285 6.92 -2.85 20.84
N LEU A 286 7.85 -2.70 21.78
CA LEU A 286 8.39 -1.39 22.17
C LEU A 286 9.19 -0.73 21.04
N GLY A 287 9.97 -1.49 20.28
CA GLY A 287 10.70 -1.00 19.11
C GLY A 287 9.76 -0.45 18.03
N GLU A 288 8.72 -1.20 17.69
CA GLU A 288 7.68 -0.79 16.74
C GLU A 288 6.92 0.46 17.22
N ALA A 289 6.65 0.56 18.52
CA ALA A 289 6.03 1.75 19.10
C ALA A 289 6.93 2.98 18.99
N GLU A 290 8.23 2.83 19.25
CA GLU A 290 9.24 3.90 19.17
C GLU A 290 9.43 4.41 17.72
N GLU A 291 9.46 3.49 16.75
CA GLU A 291 9.52 3.82 15.33
C GLU A 291 8.28 4.61 14.89
N ALA A 292 7.11 4.25 15.42
CA ALA A 292 5.83 4.87 15.11
C ALA A 292 5.54 6.16 15.91
N ALA A 293 6.44 6.64 16.78
CA ALA A 293 6.21 7.81 17.63
C ALA A 293 5.86 9.08 16.82
N ARG A 294 4.87 9.86 17.28
CA ARG A 294 4.38 11.09 16.63
C ARG A 294 5.07 12.37 17.12
N SER A 295 5.76 12.30 18.26
CA SER A 295 6.53 13.41 18.80
C SER A 295 7.89 12.94 19.33
N ALA A 296 8.82 13.88 19.45
CA ALA A 296 10.13 13.61 20.05
C ALA A 296 10.00 13.19 21.53
N GLU A 297 9.05 13.77 22.26
CA GLU A 297 8.76 13.44 23.66
C GLU A 297 8.25 12.00 23.81
N GLU A 298 7.33 11.57 22.93
CA GLU A 298 6.82 10.19 22.91
C GLU A 298 7.93 9.19 22.60
N ARG A 299 8.82 9.52 21.64
CA ARG A 299 9.96 8.68 21.31
C ARG A 299 10.94 8.52 22.49
N VAL A 300 11.25 9.60 23.20
CA VAL A 300 12.12 9.55 24.41
C VAL A 300 11.49 8.71 25.51
N LEU A 301 10.17 8.81 25.71
CA LEU A 301 9.46 7.98 26.68
C LEU A 301 9.56 6.48 26.31
N LEU A 302 9.29 6.14 25.06
CA LEU A 302 9.33 4.74 24.60
C LEU A 302 10.74 4.17 24.60
N ALA A 303 11.75 4.97 24.25
CA ALA A 303 13.15 4.59 24.34
C ALA A 303 13.57 4.30 25.79
N SER A 304 13.20 5.13 26.75
CA SER A 304 13.52 4.87 28.17
C SER A 304 12.83 3.61 28.69
N LEU A 305 11.58 3.34 28.29
CA LEU A 305 10.88 2.10 28.60
C LEU A 305 11.48 0.86 27.92
N ARG A 306 12.26 1.03 26.84
CA ARG A 306 12.99 -0.06 26.19
C ARG A 306 14.33 -0.32 26.87
N GLU A 307 15.06 0.72 27.22
CA GLU A 307 16.34 0.63 27.96
C GLU A 307 16.15 0.01 29.35
N GLU A 308 15.04 0.30 30.03
CA GLU A 308 14.69 -0.38 31.28
C GLU A 308 14.74 -1.92 31.11
N ASP A 309 14.52 -2.48 29.89
CA ASP A 309 14.41 -3.94 29.59
C ASP A 309 15.76 -4.65 29.35
N GLU A 310 16.85 -3.87 29.26
CA GLU A 310 18.22 -4.39 29.10
C GLU A 310 18.92 -4.66 30.44
N THR A 311 18.32 -4.19 31.55
CA THR A 311 18.74 -4.42 32.95
C THR A 311 17.89 -5.47 33.65
#